data_AF-R9BTS7-F1
#
_entry.id   AF-R9BTS7-F1
#
_cell.length_a   1.000
_cell.length_b   1.000
_cell.length_c   1.000
_cell.angle_alpha   90.00
_cell.angle_beta   90.00
_cell.angle_gamma   90.00
#
_symmetry.space_group_name_H-M   'P 1'
#
loop_
_entity.id
_entity.type
_entity.pdbx_description
1 polymer ?
#
loop_
_entity_poly.entity_id
_entity_poly.type
_entity_poly.pdbx_seq_one_letter_code
_entity_poly.pdbx_strand_id
1 'polypeptide(L)'
;MQVNIKNIYQIIEKTWKKTFKAVELKIKRLLQKLSLTDDIEISRLILSQIQEYKEEVSKLKKELNTELEEEVNDSIEHYELESILQKLDNFKYLFNGSTIDEKRKLLASVLEKVVWDEDTGDLNIVYKLSKKK
;
A
#
# COMPACT_ATOMS: atom_id res chain seq x y z
N MET A 1 -16.13 3.54 6.97
CA MET A 1 -14.99 4.24 7.60
C MET A 1 -13.94 4.38 6.52
N GLN A 2 -13.78 5.56 5.92
CA GLN A 2 -12.70 5.78 4.94
C GLN A 2 -11.38 5.92 5.70
N VAL A 3 -10.51 4.92 5.58
CA VAL A 3 -9.13 5.06 6.03
C VAL A 3 -8.45 6.04 5.09
N ASN A 4 -8.24 7.26 5.57
CA ASN A 4 -7.58 8.29 4.79
C ASN A 4 -6.08 7.95 4.72
N ILE A 5 -5.69 7.24 3.68
CA ILE A 5 -4.33 6.81 3.37
C ILE A 5 -3.33 7.96 3.55
N LYS A 6 -3.69 9.19 3.15
CA LYS A 6 -2.86 10.40 3.34
C LYS A 6 -2.52 10.68 4.81
N ASN A 7 -3.41 10.33 5.73
CA ASN A 7 -3.21 10.52 7.17
C ASN A 7 -2.24 9.47 7.75
N ILE A 8 -2.28 8.23 7.24
CA ILE A 8 -1.34 7.17 7.63
C ILE A 8 0.08 7.54 7.19
N TYR A 9 0.26 7.97 5.93
CA TYR A 9 1.54 8.49 5.43
C TYR A 9 2.13 9.59 6.31
N GLN A 10 1.31 10.57 6.69
CA GLN A 10 1.75 11.68 7.54
C GLN A 10 2.16 11.24 8.94
N ILE A 11 1.50 10.22 9.50
CA ILE A 11 1.82 9.67 10.83
C ILE A 11 3.11 8.87 10.77
N ILE A 12 3.29 8.01 9.77
CA ILE A 12 4.50 7.22 9.55
C ILE A 12 5.69 8.16 9.34
N GLU A 13 5.60 9.09 8.39
CA GLU A 13 6.68 10.05 8.09
C GLU A 13 7.07 10.87 9.33
N LYS A 14 6.09 11.33 10.12
CA LYS A 14 6.35 12.08 11.36
C LYS A 14 7.05 11.24 12.42
N THR A 15 6.68 9.97 12.54
CA THR A 15 7.27 9.04 13.52
C THR A 15 8.71 8.73 13.16
N TRP A 16 8.99 8.44 11.89
CA TRP A 16 10.34 8.20 11.39
C TRP A 16 11.22 9.46 11.43
N LYS A 17 10.68 10.65 11.11
CA LYS A 17 11.42 11.91 11.31
C LYS A 17 11.84 12.10 12.77
N LYS A 18 11.01 11.69 13.72
CA LYS A 18 11.32 11.77 15.15
C LYS A 18 12.44 10.81 15.54
N THR A 19 12.43 9.58 15.03
CA THR A 19 13.49 8.60 15.30
C THR A 19 14.82 9.02 14.68
N PHE A 20 14.85 9.50 13.43
CA PHE A 20 16.07 10.04 12.81
C PHE A 20 16.66 11.19 13.62
N LYS A 21 15.83 12.16 14.01
CA LYS A 21 16.28 13.30 14.81
C LYS A 21 16.87 12.88 16.16
N ALA A 22 16.35 11.81 16.76
CA ALA A 22 16.89 11.27 18.01
C ALA A 22 18.29 10.66 17.82
N VAL A 23 18.50 9.90 16.74
CA VAL A 23 19.80 9.31 16.41
C VAL A 23 20.84 10.37 16.02
N GLU A 24 20.43 11.37 15.23
CA GLU A 24 21.29 12.53 14.92
C GLU A 24 21.73 13.28 16.19
N LEU A 25 20.84 13.40 17.19
CA LEU A 25 21.19 13.99 18.48
C LEU A 25 22.20 13.14 19.27
N LYS A 26 22.11 11.82 19.21
CA LYS A 26 23.12 10.91 19.80
C LYS A 26 24.47 11.10 19.14
N ILE A 27 24.52 11.15 17.80
CA ILE A 27 25.75 11.41 17.04
C ILE A 27 26.35 12.77 17.42
N LYS A 28 25.53 13.83 17.50
CA LYS A 28 26.00 15.17 17.89
C LYS A 28 26.62 15.18 19.30
N ARG A 29 26.03 14.45 20.24
CA ARG A 29 26.57 14.30 21.61
C ARG A 29 27.89 13.52 21.62
N LEU A 30 28.02 12.47 20.80
CA LEU A 30 29.27 11.73 20.66
C LEU A 30 30.37 12.60 20.05
N LEU A 31 30.07 13.40 19.02
CA LEU A 31 31.02 14.36 18.45
C LEU A 31 31.48 15.41 19.47
N GLN A 32 30.58 15.90 20.32
CA GLN A 32 30.96 16.80 21.42
C GLN A 32 31.87 16.14 22.45
N LYS A 33 31.62 14.86 22.78
CA LYS A 33 32.51 14.10 23.68
C LYS A 33 33.88 13.85 23.05
N LEU A 34 33.91 13.55 21.75
CA LEU A 34 35.14 13.37 20.99
C LEU A 34 36.00 14.64 21.00
N SER A 35 35.38 15.82 20.87
CA SER A 35 36.12 17.10 20.89
C SER A 35 36.64 17.50 22.26
N LEU A 36 36.26 16.79 23.33
CA LEU A 36 36.63 17.08 24.72
C LEU A 36 37.58 16.02 25.30
N THR A 37 38.06 15.09 24.47
CA THR A 37 38.89 13.97 24.89
C THR A 37 40.18 13.94 24.07
N ASP A 38 41.32 13.87 24.77
CA ASP A 38 42.65 13.72 24.17
C ASP A 38 43.13 12.26 24.20
N ASP A 39 42.33 11.37 24.79
CA ASP A 39 42.58 9.94 24.84
C ASP A 39 42.26 9.29 23.48
N ILE A 40 43.29 8.70 22.87
CA ILE A 40 43.23 8.08 21.55
C ILE A 40 42.34 6.83 21.55
N GLU A 41 42.33 6.05 22.63
CA GLU A 41 41.50 4.85 22.73
C GLU A 41 40.02 5.21 22.89
N ILE A 42 39.71 6.19 23.74
CA ILE A 42 38.36 6.73 23.90
C ILE A 42 37.87 7.36 22.58
N SER A 43 38.74 8.08 21.88
CA SER A 43 38.44 8.67 20.57
C SER A 43 38.08 7.63 19.53
N ARG A 44 38.82 6.52 19.45
CA ARG A 44 38.51 5.39 18.55
C ARG A 44 37.17 4.75 18.88
N LEU A 45 36.87 4.56 20.16
CA LEU A 45 35.62 3.95 20.60
C LEU A 45 34.42 4.85 20.26
N ILE A 46 34.55 6.16 20.45
CA ILE A 46 33.52 7.13 20.06
C ILE A 46 33.32 7.14 18.53
N LEU A 47 34.39 7.09 17.74
CA LEU A 47 34.29 7.02 16.28
C LEU A 47 33.59 5.75 15.80
N SER A 48 33.86 4.59 16.41
CA SER A 48 33.18 3.33 16.11
C SER A 48 31.67 3.43 16.35
N GLN A 49 31.26 3.98 17.49
CA GLN A 49 29.84 4.18 17.81
C GLN A 49 29.16 5.17 16.86
N ILE A 50 29.87 6.23 16.43
CA ILE A 50 29.35 7.16 15.42
C ILE A 50 29.14 6.43 14.09
N GLN A 51 30.04 5.54 13.70
CA GLN A 51 29.93 4.77 12.48
C GLN A 51 28.74 3.80 12.53
N GLU A 52 28.59 3.05 13.63
CA GLU A 52 27.44 2.16 13.87
C GLU A 52 26.10 2.93 13.76
N TYR A 53 25.99 4.09 14.42
CA TYR A 53 24.77 4.91 14.32
C TYR A 53 24.53 5.48 12.91
N LYS A 54 25.58 5.78 12.15
CA LYS A 54 25.41 6.23 10.75
C LYS A 54 24.92 5.09 9.86
N GLU A 55 25.42 3.88 10.06
CA GLU A 55 24.98 2.69 9.35
C GLU A 55 23.53 2.36 9.69
N GLU A 56 23.16 2.44 10.98
CA GLU A 56 21.77 2.28 11.45
C GLU A 56 20.84 3.31 10.79
N VAL A 57 21.22 4.60 10.77
CA VAL A 57 20.44 5.65 10.08
C VAL A 57 20.27 5.34 8.58
N SER A 58 21.32 4.87 7.92
CA SER A 58 21.27 4.52 6.50
C SER A 58 20.33 3.34 6.25
N LYS A 59 20.37 2.32 7.10
CA LYS A 59 19.49 1.16 7.05
C LYS A 59 18.03 1.55 7.27
N LEU A 60 17.75 2.30 8.33
CA LEU A 60 16.43 2.82 8.66
C LEU A 60 15.84 3.68 7.53
N LYS A 61 16.66 4.47 6.82
CA LYS A 61 16.20 5.24 5.65
C LYS A 61 15.80 4.35 4.48
N LYS A 62 16.52 3.25 4.25
CA LYS A 62 16.19 2.30 3.18
C LYS A 62 14.90 1.56 3.49
N GLU A 63 14.76 1.06 4.72
CA GLU A 63 13.54 0.37 5.19
C GLU A 63 12.31 1.26 5.05
N LEU A 64 12.40 2.53 5.48
CA LEU A 64 11.31 3.49 5.30
C LEU A 64 10.89 3.68 3.84
N ASN A 65 11.85 3.79 2.92
CA ASN A 65 11.53 3.95 1.50
C ASN A 65 10.82 2.71 0.95
N THR A 66 11.28 1.52 1.31
CA THR A 66 10.65 0.26 0.88
C THR A 66 9.21 0.14 1.42
N GLU A 67 9.01 0.43 2.70
CA GLU A 67 7.68 0.33 3.32
C GLU A 67 6.70 1.38 2.77
N LEU A 68 7.19 2.57 2.43
CA LEU A 68 6.41 3.58 1.71
C LEU A 68 6.01 3.11 0.29
N GLU A 69 6.91 2.45 -0.45
CA GLU A 69 6.60 1.92 -1.78
C GLU A 69 5.58 0.78 -1.74
N GLU A 70 5.68 -0.12 -0.75
CA GLU A 70 4.73 -1.21 -0.53
C GLU A 70 3.34 -0.68 -0.14
N GLU A 71 3.24 0.28 0.79
CA GLU A 71 1.96 0.91 1.13
C GLU A 71 1.33 1.64 -0.07
N VAL A 72 2.12 2.23 -0.97
CA VAL A 72 1.58 2.91 -2.17
C VAL A 72 0.90 1.88 -3.06
N ASN A 73 1.56 0.76 -3.33
CA ASN A 73 0.99 -0.31 -4.16
C ASN A 73 -0.27 -0.90 -3.53
N ASP A 74 -0.23 -1.26 -2.25
CA ASP A 74 -1.40 -1.82 -1.55
C ASP A 74 -2.59 -0.84 -1.56
N SER A 75 -2.32 0.46 -1.42
CA SER A 75 -3.36 1.47 -1.45
C SER A 75 -3.99 1.67 -2.84
N ILE A 76 -3.21 1.51 -3.91
CA ILE A 76 -3.70 1.55 -5.29
C ILE A 76 -4.58 0.34 -5.55
N GLU A 77 -4.12 -0.86 -5.18
CA GLU A 77 -4.89 -2.09 -5.32
C GLU A 77 -6.20 -2.04 -4.53
N HIS A 78 -6.18 -1.47 -3.32
CA HIS A 78 -7.38 -1.29 -2.51
C HIS A 78 -8.40 -0.35 -3.17
N TYR A 79 -7.94 0.79 -3.72
CA TYR A 79 -8.82 1.73 -4.42
C TYR A 79 -9.43 1.13 -5.68
N GLU A 80 -8.65 0.37 -6.44
CA GLU A 80 -9.16 -0.36 -7.61
C GLU A 80 -10.24 -1.37 -7.23
N LEU A 81 -10.02 -2.14 -6.15
CA LEU A 81 -11.01 -3.07 -5.62
C LEU A 81 -12.28 -2.36 -5.14
N GLU A 82 -12.16 -1.25 -4.42
CA GLU A 82 -13.32 -0.47 -3.96
C GLU A 82 -14.11 0.10 -5.15
N SER A 83 -13.43 0.55 -6.20
CA SER A 83 -14.07 0.98 -7.46
C SER A 83 -14.82 -0.16 -8.14
N ILE A 84 -14.25 -1.36 -8.18
CA ILE A 84 -14.91 -2.55 -8.74
C ILE A 84 -16.14 -2.92 -7.91
N LEU A 85 -16.03 -2.92 -6.58
CA LEU A 85 -17.15 -3.19 -5.67
C LEU A 85 -18.29 -2.20 -5.88
N GLN A 86 -17.99 -0.90 -5.99
CA GLN A 86 -19.01 0.11 -6.30
C GLN A 86 -19.69 -0.12 -7.66
N LYS A 87 -18.93 -0.53 -8.68
CA LYS A 87 -19.50 -0.87 -9.99
C LYS A 87 -20.43 -2.08 -9.90
N LEU A 88 -20.09 -3.09 -9.11
CA LEU A 88 -20.93 -4.27 -8.86
C LEU A 88 -22.20 -3.91 -8.09
N ASP A 89 -22.09 -3.08 -7.07
CA ASP A 89 -23.26 -2.60 -6.30
C ASP A 89 -24.20 -1.75 -7.17
N ASN A 90 -23.63 -0.87 -8.00
CA ASN A 90 -24.40 -0.10 -8.98
C ASN A 90 -25.08 -1.01 -10.01
N PHE A 91 -24.39 -2.03 -10.52
CA PHE A 91 -24.98 -3.02 -11.42
C PHE A 91 -26.16 -3.74 -10.76
N LYS A 92 -25.99 -4.19 -9.51
CA LYS A 92 -27.06 -4.83 -8.72
C LYS A 92 -28.26 -3.91 -8.53
N TYR A 93 -28.02 -2.65 -8.19
CA TYR A 93 -29.08 -1.65 -8.01
C TYR A 93 -29.88 -1.43 -9.32
N LEU A 94 -29.16 -1.19 -10.42
CA LEU A 94 -29.77 -1.01 -11.75
C LEU A 94 -30.52 -2.26 -12.18
N PHE A 95 -29.93 -3.44 -12.01
CA PHE A 95 -30.55 -4.70 -12.38
C PHE A 95 -31.86 -4.92 -11.61
N ASN A 96 -31.88 -4.72 -10.29
CA ASN A 96 -33.07 -4.97 -9.48
C ASN A 96 -34.22 -3.99 -9.78
N GLY A 97 -33.91 -2.72 -10.04
CA GLY A 97 -34.89 -1.67 -10.32
C GLY A 97 -35.40 -1.62 -11.76
N SER A 98 -34.77 -2.36 -12.68
CA SER A 98 -35.06 -2.32 -14.11
C SER A 98 -36.21 -3.23 -14.56
N THR A 99 -36.80 -2.87 -15.70
CA THR A 99 -37.79 -3.69 -16.42
C THR A 99 -37.15 -4.95 -17.00
N ILE A 100 -37.97 -5.92 -17.45
CA ILE A 100 -37.47 -7.20 -18.01
C ILE A 100 -36.56 -6.97 -19.22
N ASP A 101 -36.92 -6.06 -20.12
CA ASP A 101 -36.11 -5.77 -21.30
C ASP A 101 -34.80 -5.05 -20.97
N GLU A 102 -34.80 -4.19 -19.95
CA GLU A 102 -33.58 -3.55 -19.43
C GLU A 102 -32.67 -4.56 -18.73
N LYS A 103 -33.24 -5.48 -17.94
CA LYS A 103 -32.49 -6.60 -17.33
C LYS A 103 -31.82 -7.47 -18.38
N ARG A 104 -32.50 -7.77 -19.48
CA ARG A 104 -31.91 -8.49 -20.63
C ARG A 104 -30.74 -7.73 -21.24
N LYS A 105 -30.87 -6.42 -21.43
CA LYS A 105 -29.77 -5.57 -21.93
C LYS A 105 -28.58 -5.51 -20.97
N LEU A 106 -28.84 -5.42 -19.67
CA LEU A 106 -27.82 -5.44 -18.61
C LEU A 106 -27.09 -6.79 -18.57
N LEU A 107 -27.81 -7.92 -18.67
CA LEU A 107 -27.16 -9.23 -18.76
C LEU A 107 -26.36 -9.37 -20.05
N ALA A 108 -26.88 -8.90 -21.19
CA ALA A 108 -26.16 -8.93 -22.46
C ALA A 108 -24.87 -8.08 -22.45
N SER A 109 -24.71 -7.12 -21.55
CA SER A 109 -23.47 -6.35 -21.43
C SER A 109 -22.35 -7.12 -20.73
N VAL A 110 -22.70 -8.09 -19.86
CA VAL A 110 -21.76 -8.88 -19.05
C VAL A 110 -21.58 -10.31 -19.59
N LEU A 111 -22.63 -10.89 -20.15
CA LEU A 111 -22.65 -12.26 -20.66
C LEU A 111 -22.31 -12.30 -22.15
N GLU A 112 -21.56 -13.33 -22.53
CA GLU A 112 -21.25 -13.65 -23.93
C GLU A 112 -22.27 -14.65 -24.48
N LYS A 113 -22.53 -15.73 -23.74
CA LYS A 113 -23.59 -16.69 -24.06
C LYS A 113 -24.07 -17.42 -22.81
N VAL A 114 -25.30 -17.90 -22.87
CA VAL A 114 -25.89 -18.82 -21.89
C VAL A 114 -26.24 -20.09 -22.63
N VAL A 115 -25.71 -21.22 -22.18
CA VAL A 115 -25.93 -22.54 -22.76
C VAL A 115 -26.70 -23.36 -21.75
N TRP A 116 -27.85 -23.88 -22.15
CA TRP A 116 -28.64 -24.81 -21.37
C TRP A 116 -28.35 -26.23 -21.87
N ASP A 117 -27.92 -27.11 -20.96
CA ASP A 117 -27.76 -28.52 -21.24
C ASP A 117 -29.05 -29.26 -20.87
N GLU A 118 -29.78 -29.74 -21.87
CA GLU A 118 -31.06 -30.44 -21.66
C GLU A 118 -30.86 -31.84 -21.05
N ASP A 119 -29.70 -32.45 -21.24
CA ASP A 119 -29.41 -33.81 -20.78
C ASP A 119 -29.01 -33.83 -19.31
N THR A 120 -28.26 -32.81 -18.85
CA THR A 120 -27.85 -32.68 -17.44
C THR A 120 -28.74 -31.73 -16.64
N GLY A 121 -29.50 -30.86 -17.30
CA GLY A 121 -30.26 -29.78 -16.66
C GLY A 121 -29.38 -28.62 -16.16
N ASP A 122 -28.13 -28.55 -16.62
CA ASP A 122 -27.18 -27.53 -16.17
C ASP A 122 -27.26 -26.24 -17.01
N LEU A 123 -27.17 -25.11 -16.30
CA LEU A 123 -27.06 -23.80 -16.91
C LEU A 123 -25.59 -23.34 -16.94
N ASN A 124 -24.99 -23.34 -18.13
CA ASN A 124 -23.64 -22.89 -18.36
C ASN A 124 -23.62 -21.41 -18.81
N ILE A 125 -23.06 -20.54 -17.96
CA ILE A 125 -22.97 -19.11 -18.23
C ILE A 125 -21.54 -18.75 -18.65
N VAL A 126 -21.40 -18.16 -19.85
CA VAL A 126 -20.12 -17.65 -20.36
C VAL A 126 -20.11 -16.14 -20.27
N TYR A 127 -19.13 -15.60 -19.55
CA TYR A 127 -18.95 -14.17 -19.34
C TYR A 127 -18.07 -13.55 -20.42
N LYS A 128 -18.35 -12.30 -20.78
CA LYS A 128 -17.48 -11.53 -21.67
C LYS A 128 -16.17 -11.23 -20.96
N LEU A 129 -15.09 -11.83 -21.43
CA LEU A 129 -13.74 -11.45 -21.00
C LEU A 129 -13.39 -10.13 -21.68
N SER A 130 -13.15 -9.08 -20.89
CA SER A 130 -12.57 -7.85 -21.39
C SER A 130 -11.17 -8.15 -21.94
N LYS A 131 -10.99 -8.04 -23.26
CA LYS A 131 -9.66 -8.10 -23.86
C LYS A 131 -8.84 -6.95 -23.28
N LYS A 132 -7.82 -7.26 -22.47
CA LYS A 132 -6.77 -6.28 -22.12
C LYS A 132 -6.19 -5.76 -23.44
N LYS A 133 -6.31 -4.46 -23.67
CA LYS A 133 -5.57 -3.74 -24.71
C LYS A 133 -4.26 -3.27 -24.11
#